data_AF-A0A8G1W062-F1
#
_entry.id   AF-A0A8G1W062-F1
#
_cell.length_a   1.000
_cell.length_b   1.000
_cell.length_c   1.000
_cell.angle_alpha   90.00
_cell.angle_beta   90.00
_cell.angle_gamma   90.00
#
_symmetry.space_group_name_H-M   'P 1'
#
loop_
_entity.id
_entity.type
_entity.pdbx_description
1 polymer ?
#
loop_
_entity_poly.entity_id
_entity_poly.type
_entity_poly.pdbx_seq_one_letter_code
_entity_poly.pdbx_strand_id
1 'polypeptide(L)' 'MTSLQSPPPDRTRRSLSPTGPKFRESCKSCAASKIRCTKEKPQCARCAKRNMVCEYLESKR' A
#
# COMPACT_ATOMS: atom_id res chain seq x y z
N MET A 1 -6.96 31.28 -20.86
CA MET A 1 -6.03 31.89 -19.88
C MET A 1 -6.60 31.65 -18.48
N THR A 2 -5.85 30.92 -17.63
CA THR A 2 -6.11 30.63 -16.19
C THR A 2 -7.35 29.75 -15.89
N SER A 3 -7.47 28.91 -14.87
CA SER A 3 -6.58 28.32 -13.86
C SER A 3 -7.43 27.32 -13.04
N LEU A 4 -6.76 26.30 -12.49
CA LEU A 4 -6.96 25.72 -11.13
C LEU A 4 -8.31 25.07 -10.73
N GLN A 5 -8.22 23.77 -10.42
CA GLN A 5 -8.34 23.20 -9.06
C GLN A 5 -9.23 21.94 -8.97
N SER A 6 -8.65 20.95 -8.29
CA SER A 6 -9.09 19.62 -7.87
C SER A 6 -10.50 19.49 -7.28
N PRO A 7 -11.15 18.32 -7.40
CA PRO A 7 -12.22 17.92 -6.48
C PRO A 7 -11.72 16.98 -5.35
N PRO A 8 -12.17 17.16 -4.09
CA PRO A 8 -12.28 16.10 -3.09
C PRO A 8 -13.62 15.34 -3.27
N PRO A 9 -13.82 14.13 -2.69
CA PRO A 9 -14.68 14.11 -1.51
C PRO A 9 -14.33 13.08 -0.43
N ASP A 10 -14.81 13.45 0.74
CA ASP A 10 -14.73 12.92 2.09
C ASP A 10 -15.62 11.68 2.34
N ARG A 11 -15.12 10.80 3.22
CA ARG A 11 -15.81 9.87 4.14
C ARG A 11 -17.15 9.21 3.75
N THR A 12 -17.13 7.87 3.74
CA THR A 12 -17.97 7.00 4.61
C THR A 12 -17.61 5.51 4.37
N ARG A 13 -16.95 4.85 5.34
CA ARG A 13 -17.54 3.86 6.30
C ARG A 13 -18.04 2.60 5.55
N ARG A 14 -17.44 1.40 5.64
CA ARG A 14 -16.94 0.66 6.81
C ARG A 14 -15.74 -0.21 6.41
N SER A 15 -14.57 0.05 6.96
CA SER A 15 -13.48 -0.94 6.97
C SER A 15 -13.70 -1.87 8.15
N LEU A 16 -14.69 -2.76 8.05
CA LEU A 16 -14.73 -3.95 8.90
C LEU A 16 -13.59 -4.88 8.42
N SER A 17 -12.35 -4.61 8.81
CA SER A 17 -11.40 -5.71 8.99
C SER A 17 -11.80 -6.43 10.28
N PRO A 18 -11.79 -7.77 10.38
CA PRO A 18 -10.67 -8.61 9.88
C PRO A 18 -11.08 -10.03 9.44
N THR A 19 -10.56 -10.56 8.32
CA THR A 19 -10.60 -12.02 8.11
C THR A 19 -9.34 -12.53 7.42
N GLY A 20 -8.41 -12.95 8.29
CA GLY A 20 -7.32 -13.86 7.97
C GLY A 20 -5.96 -13.18 7.80
N PRO A 21 -4.90 -13.65 8.49
CA PRO A 21 -3.53 -13.40 8.06
C PRO A 21 -3.31 -14.20 6.77
N LYS A 22 -3.90 -13.73 5.67
CA LYS A 22 -3.45 -14.16 4.34
C LYS A 22 -2.05 -13.59 4.22
N PHE A 23 -1.06 -14.47 4.34
CA PHE A 23 0.36 -14.18 4.15
C PHE A 23 0.47 -13.05 3.12
N ARG A 24 0.79 -11.83 3.58
CA ARG A 24 0.76 -10.66 2.70
C ARG A 24 1.96 -10.82 1.79
N GLU A 25 1.73 -11.41 0.63
CA GLU A 25 2.77 -11.50 -0.40
C GLU A 25 3.18 -10.10 -0.91
N SER A 26 2.43 -9.06 -0.55
CA SER A 26 2.74 -7.66 -0.82
C SER A 26 3.30 -6.96 0.41
N CYS A 27 4.37 -6.17 0.24
CA CYS A 27 4.97 -5.37 1.32
C CYS A 27 3.97 -4.36 1.92
N LYS A 28 4.24 -3.88 3.15
CA LYS A 28 3.40 -2.94 3.89
C LYS A 28 3.02 -1.70 3.07
N SER A 29 3.99 -1.10 2.38
CA SER A 29 3.80 0.11 1.56
C SER A 29 2.85 -0.11 0.39
N CYS A 30 3.04 -1.19 -0.37
CA CYS A 30 2.14 -1.56 -1.47
C CYS A 30 0.75 -1.90 -0.95
N ALA A 31 0.68 -2.59 0.18
CA ALA A 31 -0.56 -3.11 0.71
C ALA A 31 -1.37 -2.07 1.53
N ALA A 32 -0.71 -1.01 2.04
CA ALA A 32 -1.36 0.21 2.53
C ALA A 32 -1.94 1.03 1.37
N SER A 33 -1.20 1.13 0.26
CA SER A 33 -1.68 1.76 -0.98
C SER A 33 -2.71 0.92 -1.75
N LYS A 34 -2.97 -0.33 -1.34
CA LYS A 34 -3.78 -1.32 -2.07
C LYS A 34 -3.38 -1.50 -3.54
N ILE A 35 -2.09 -1.49 -3.82
CA ILE A 35 -1.55 -1.71 -5.18
C ILE A 35 -0.86 -3.07 -5.30
N ARG A 36 -0.60 -3.50 -6.54
CA ARG A 36 0.16 -4.73 -6.81
C ARG A 36 1.63 -4.54 -6.41
N CYS A 37 2.17 -5.46 -5.61
CA CYS A 37 3.58 -5.50 -5.27
C CYS A 37 4.34 -6.39 -6.27
N THR A 38 5.52 -5.97 -6.72
CA THR A 38 6.36 -6.77 -7.64
C THR A 38 7.15 -7.88 -6.93
N LYS A 39 7.09 -7.96 -5.59
CA LYS A 39 7.72 -9.00 -4.75
C LYS A 39 9.22 -9.22 -4.99
N GLU A 40 9.90 -8.25 -5.60
CA GLU A 40 11.34 -8.25 -5.81
C GLU A 40 12.06 -8.12 -4.44
N LYS A 41 13.16 -8.84 -4.26
CA LYS A 41 14.00 -8.84 -3.04
C LYS A 41 15.35 -8.19 -3.40
N PRO A 42 15.90 -7.28 -2.57
CA PRO A 42 15.55 -6.97 -1.18
C PRO A 42 14.36 -6.00 -0.99
N GLN A 43 13.98 -5.25 -2.03
CA GLN A 43 12.86 -4.30 -1.99
C GLN A 43 12.02 -4.42 -3.25
N CYS A 44 10.71 -4.16 -3.14
CA CYS A 44 9.83 -4.11 -4.30
C CYS A 44 10.30 -3.04 -5.31
N ALA A 45 10.12 -3.23 -6.62
CA ALA A 45 10.57 -2.30 -7.65
C ALA A 45 10.04 -0.86 -7.44
N ARG A 46 8.81 -0.71 -6.92
CA ARG A 46 8.25 0.60 -6.55
C ARG A 46 8.98 1.22 -5.36
N CYS A 47 9.30 0.39 -4.37
CA CYS A 47 9.97 0.78 -3.14
C CYS A 47 11.41 1.20 -3.45
N ALA A 48 12.11 0.42 -4.27
CA ALA A 48 13.45 0.73 -4.77
C ALA A 48 13.46 2.04 -5.58
N LYS A 49 12.56 2.19 -6.57
CA LYS A 49 12.47 3.42 -7.39
C LYS A 49 12.18 4.68 -6.56
N ARG A 50 11.40 4.54 -5.48
CA ARG A 50 11.05 5.65 -4.59
C ARG A 50 11.99 5.79 -3.40
N ASN A 51 12.99 4.91 -3.27
CA ASN A 51 13.84 4.78 -2.09
C ASN A 51 13.02 4.80 -0.77
N MET A 52 11.89 4.10 -0.76
CA MET A 52 11.01 4.00 0.41
C MET A 52 11.17 2.68 1.13
N VAL A 53 10.84 2.67 2.42
CA VAL A 53 10.89 1.49 3.28
C VAL A 53 9.98 0.38 2.71
N CYS A 54 10.59 -0.75 2.37
CA CYS A 54 9.92 -1.96 1.92
C CYS A 54 9.90 -2.98 3.05
N GLU A 55 8.86 -2.94 3.88
CA GLU A 55 8.72 -3.86 5.00
C GLU A 55 7.76 -4.99 4.63
N TYR A 56 8.26 -6.21 4.55
CA TYR A 56 7.44 -7.42 4.46
C TYR A 56 7.19 -7.89 5.88
N LEU A 57 6.06 -7.48 6.47
CA LEU A 57 5.72 -7.96 7.81
C LEU A 57 5.28 -9.42 7.77
N GLU A 58 6.12 -10.28 8.31
CA GLU A 58 5.72 -11.59 8.77
C GLU A 58 4.77 -11.38 9.94
N SER A 59 3.53 -11.86 9.82
CA SER A 59 2.57 -11.79 10.92
C SER A 59 3.05 -12.75 12.01
N LYS A 60 3.94 -12.31 12.90
CA LYS A 60 4.23 -13.04 14.15
C LYS A 60 2.99 -12.95 15.03
N ARG A 61 2.33 -14.09 15.22
CA ARG A 61 1.26 -14.31 16.19
C ARG A 61 1.75 -15.35 17.18
#